data_AF-A0A0F9R123-F1
#
_entry.id   AF-A0A0F9R123-F1
#
_cell.length_a   1.000
_cell.length_b   1.000
_cell.length_c   1.000
_cell.angle_alpha   90.00
_cell.angle_beta   90.00
_cell.angle_gamma   90.00
#
_symmetry.space_group_name_H-M   'P 1'
#
loop_
_entity.id
_entity.type
_entity.pdbx_description
1 polymer ?
#
loop_
_entity_poly.entity_id
_entity_poly.type
_entity_poly.pdbx_seq_one_letter_code
_entity_poly.pdbx_strand_id
1 'polypeptide(L)' 'MREVFLEVKTRRTAVRRAPWACKVLKVDGGYMAWESWANYELWLRTK' A
#
# COMPACT_ATOMS: atom_id res chain seq x y z
N MET A 1 6.13 -3.45 -11.20
CA MET A 1 6.25 -3.75 -9.75
C MET A 1 6.24 -2.43 -8.99
N ARG A 2 5.04 -1.88 -8.79
CA ARG A 2 4.83 -0.56 -8.19
C ARG A 2 4.45 -0.70 -6.72
N GLU A 3 5.11 0.08 -5.88
CA GLU A 3 4.73 0.31 -4.49
C GLU A 3 4.77 1.81 -4.22
N VAL A 4 3.80 2.30 -3.45
CA VAL A 4 3.67 3.72 -3.16
C VAL A 4 3.22 3.91 -1.73
N PHE A 5 3.96 4.75 -1.00
CA PHE A 5 3.51 5.30 0.27
C PHE A 5 2.53 6.45 0.03
N LEU A 6 1.39 6.39 0.70
CA LEU A 6 0.32 7.37 0.64
C LEU A 6 0.15 8.01 2.02
N GLU A 7 0.59 9.25 2.13
CA GLU A 7 0.39 10.08 3.32
C GLU A 7 -1.07 10.55 3.39
N VAL A 8 -1.96 9.67 3.82
CA VAL A 8 -3.39 9.95 3.95
C VAL A 8 -3.92 9.39 5.26
N LYS A 9 -4.86 10.10 5.87
CA LYS A 9 -5.42 9.74 7.19
C LYS A 9 -6.37 8.52 7.14
N THR A 10 -6.95 8.24 5.97
CA THR A 10 -8.03 7.25 5.85
C THR A 10 -7.78 6.25 4.72
N ARG A 11 -8.12 4.97 4.96
CA ARG A 11 -8.03 3.90 3.97
C ARG A 11 -8.83 4.19 2.69
N ARG A 12 -10.02 4.79 2.81
CA ARG A 12 -10.86 5.13 1.65
C ARG A 12 -10.14 6.05 0.67
N THR A 13 -9.45 7.07 1.19
CA THR A 13 -8.64 7.98 0.38
C THR A 13 -7.42 7.29 -0.22
N ALA A 14 -6.78 6.36 0.52
CA ALA A 14 -5.66 5.58 0.01
C ALA A 14 -6.07 4.74 -1.21
N VAL A 15 -7.18 4.00 -1.10
CA VAL A 15 -7.73 3.18 -2.20
C VAL A 15 -8.12 4.04 -3.40
N ARG A 16 -8.69 5.23 -3.17
CA ARG A 16 -9.03 6.16 -4.26
C ARG A 16 -7.79 6.72 -4.98
N ARG A 17 -6.68 6.94 -4.26
CA ARG A 17 -5.42 7.42 -4.85
C ARG A 17 -4.62 6.30 -5.54
N ALA A 18 -4.81 5.05 -5.13
CA ALA A 18 -4.17 3.89 -5.73
C ALA A 18 -5.20 2.84 -6.17
N PRO A 19 -6.03 3.14 -7.20
CA PRO A 19 -7.01 2.17 -7.72
C PRO A 19 -6.35 0.97 -8.40
N TRP A 20 -5.09 1.11 -8.81
CA TRP A 20 -4.25 0.05 -9.35
C TRP A 20 -3.69 -0.90 -8.28
N ALA A 21 -3.81 -0.55 -6.99
CA ALA A 21 -3.23 -1.35 -5.93
C ALA A 21 -4.09 -2.57 -5.63
N CYS A 22 -3.48 -3.75 -5.69
CA CYS A 22 -4.08 -5.00 -5.24
C CYS A 22 -4.19 -5.06 -3.71
N LYS A 23 -3.20 -4.49 -3.00
CA LYS A 23 -3.18 -4.45 -1.54
C LYS A 23 -2.90 -3.04 -1.03
N VAL A 24 -3.64 -2.62 0.00
CA VAL A 24 -3.39 -1.37 0.73
C VAL A 24 -3.43 -1.68 2.23
N LEU A 25 -2.36 -1.34 2.96
CA LEU A 25 -2.24 -1.57 4.41
C LEU A 25 -1.90 -0.26 5.13
N LYS A 26 -2.39 -0.09 6.35
CA LYS A 26 -1.99 1.03 7.21
C LYS A 26 -0.56 0.80 7.71
N VAL A 27 0.27 1.82 7.62
CA VAL A 27 1.64 1.86 8.14
C VAL A 27 1.82 3.16 8.94
N ASP A 28 2.96 3.30 9.62
CA ASP A 28 3.24 4.52 10.38
C ASP A 28 3.25 5.74 9.45
N GLY A 29 2.45 6.75 9.81
CA GLY A 29 2.29 7.98 9.02
C GLY A 29 1.33 7.90 7.82
N GLY A 30 0.78 6.73 7.47
CA GLY A 30 -0.12 6.66 6.32
C GLY A 30 -0.54 5.26 5.89
N TYR A 31 -0.59 5.03 4.57
CA TYR A 31 -0.93 3.76 3.96
C TYR A 31 0.08 3.38 2.90
N MET A 32 0.48 2.12 2.88
CA MET A 32 1.31 1.57 1.82
C MET A 32 0.40 0.83 0.83
N ALA A 33 0.63 1.05 -0.46
CA ALA A 33 -0.14 0.45 -1.54
C ALA A 33 0.79 -0.36 -2.46
N TRP A 34 0.41 -1.59 -2.76
CA TRP A 34 1.16 -2.51 -3.61
C TRP A 34 0.33 -2.96 -4.80
N GLU A 35 0.98 -3.03 -5.96
CA GLU A 35 0.40 -3.46 -7.23
C GLU A 35 0.01 -4.95 -7.23
N SER A 36 0.72 -5.80 -6.47
CA SER A 36 0.48 -7.23 -6.41
C SER A 36 0.62 -7.78 -4.99
N TRP A 37 0.03 -8.96 -4.73
CA TRP A 37 0.24 -9.70 -3.48
C TRP A 37 1.70 -10.13 -3.29
N ALA A 38 2.40 -10.48 -4.37
CA ALA A 38 3.81 -10.87 -4.31
C ALA A 38 4.68 -9.74 -3.76
N ASN A 39 4.43 -8.47 -4.12
CA ASN A 39 5.16 -7.33 -3.55
C ASN A 39 4.91 -7.21 -2.04
N TYR A 40 3.67 -7.37 -1.63
CA TYR A 40 3.29 -7.30 -0.22
C TYR A 40 3.97 -8.41 0.59
N GLU A 41 4.05 -9.62 0.05
CA GLU A 41 4.77 -10.74 0.68
C GLU A 41 6.28 -10.52 0.73
N LEU A 42 6.89 -9.99 -0.33
CA LEU A 42 8.31 -9.63 -0.33
C LEU A 42 8.61 -8.57 0.74
N TRP A 43 7.78 -7.52 0.81
CA TRP A 43 7.91 -6.49 1.84
C TRP A 43 7.80 -7.06 3.26
N LEU A 44 6.86 -7.98 3.49
CA LEU A 44 6.71 -8.67 4.78
C LEU A 44 7.94 -9.49 5.16
N ARG A 45 8.64 -10.08 4.19
CA ARG A 45 9.85 -10.87 4.45
C ARG A 45 11.07 -10.00 4.75
N THR A 46 11.09 -8.76 4.26
CA THR A 46 12.18 -7.80 4.48
C THR A 46 12.02 -6.98 5.76
N LYS A 47 10.87 -7.08 6.43
CA LYS A 47 10.55 -6.35 7.65
C LYS A 47 10.80 -7.20 8.88
#